data_AF-A0A3E2WEB2-F1
#
_entry.id   AF-A0A3E2WEB2-F1
#
_cell.length_a   1.000
_cell.length_b   1.000
_cell.length_c   1.000
_cell.angle_alpha   90.00
_cell.angle_beta   90.00
_cell.angle_gamma   90.00
#
_symmetry.space_group_name_H-M   'P 1'
#
loop_
_entity.id
_entity.type
_entity.pdbx_description
1 polymer ?
#
loop_
_entity_poly.entity_id
_entity_poly.type
_entity_poly.pdbx_seq_one_letter_code
_entity_poly.pdbx_strand_id
1 'polypeptide(L)'
;MYINADTIITTASVITALVVIFSAIFGVYRWYQNQNRQDKDIARLKEEMTLIVYCSSATLDGLMQLGANHTVPIAKDKLDKYINLKAHEQEE
;
A
#
# COMPACT_ATOMS: atom_id res chain seq x y z
N MET A 1 56.75 9.11 -12.13
CA MET A 1 55.46 8.84 -12.81
C MET A 1 54.70 10.15 -12.84
N TYR A 2 54.49 10.75 -14.01
CA TYR A 2 53.73 12.00 -14.13
C TYR A 2 52.24 11.67 -14.11
N ILE A 3 51.49 12.35 -13.25
CA ILE A 3 50.03 12.27 -13.24
C ILE A 3 49.56 13.08 -14.45
N ASN A 4 49.09 12.39 -15.49
CA ASN A 4 48.50 13.02 -16.68
C ASN A 4 46.99 13.20 -16.49
N ALA A 5 46.40 14.12 -17.27
CA ALA A 5 44.96 14.39 -17.24
C ALA A 5 44.13 13.10 -17.46
N ASP A 6 44.56 12.21 -18.35
CA ASP A 6 43.89 10.94 -18.61
C ASP A 6 43.85 10.01 -17.38
N THR A 7 44.92 9.99 -16.59
CA THR A 7 44.97 9.21 -15.34
C THR A 7 44.00 9.76 -14.31
N ILE A 8 43.85 11.09 -14.24
CA ILE A 8 42.89 11.77 -13.35
C ILE A 8 41.45 11.44 -13.78
N ILE A 9 41.14 11.57 -15.07
CA ILE A 9 39.80 11.31 -15.62
C ILE A 9 39.41 9.85 -15.42
N THR A 10 40.32 8.91 -15.67
CA THR A 10 40.07 7.47 -15.49
C THR A 10 39.84 7.12 -14.02
N THR A 11 40.59 7.75 -13.11
CA THR A 11 40.37 7.54 -11.67
C THR A 11 39.02 8.10 -11.22
N ALA A 12 38.66 9.29 -11.70
CA ALA A 12 37.39 9.92 -11.39
C ALA A 12 36.20 9.10 -11.91
N SER A 13 36.27 8.58 -13.14
CA SER A 13 35.20 7.78 -13.73
C SER A 13 34.95 6.48 -12.96
N VAL A 14 36.02 5.82 -12.49
CA VAL A 14 35.91 4.63 -11.64
C VAL A 14 35.23 4.96 -10.31
N ILE A 15 35.62 6.07 -9.66
CA ILE A 15 34.99 6.51 -8.41
C ILE A 15 33.50 6.83 -8.62
N THR A 16 33.16 7.55 -9.66
CA THR A 16 31.76 7.88 -9.98
C THR A 16 30.94 6.61 -10.24
N ALA A 17 31.47 5.67 -11.01
CA ALA A 17 30.80 4.39 -11.28
C ALA A 17 30.52 3.63 -9.98
N LEU A 18 31.50 3.57 -9.07
CA LEU A 18 31.31 2.94 -7.75
C LEU A 18 30.22 3.65 -6.93
N VAL A 19 30.25 4.98 -6.86
CA VAL A 19 29.24 5.75 -6.11
C VAL A 19 27.83 5.51 -6.65
N VAL A 20 27.67 5.48 -7.98
CA VAL A 20 26.38 5.19 -8.63
C VAL A 20 25.90 3.79 -8.28
N ILE A 21 26.78 2.78 -8.34
CA ILE A 21 26.43 1.40 -7.98
C ILE A 21 26.02 1.31 -6.49
N PHE A 22 26.80 1.88 -5.58
CA PHE A 22 26.50 1.85 -4.15
C PHE A 22 25.20 2.57 -3.81
N SER A 23 24.96 3.74 -4.41
CA SER A 23 23.72 4.50 -4.18
C SER A 23 22.49 3.77 -4.73
N ALA A 24 22.60 3.12 -5.89
CA ALA A 24 21.53 2.28 -6.42
C ALA A 24 21.20 1.11 -5.48
N ILE A 25 22.22 0.37 -5.03
CA ILE A 25 22.05 -0.75 -4.08
C ILE A 25 21.40 -0.26 -2.77
N PHE A 26 21.90 0.84 -2.20
CA PHE A 26 21.37 1.40 -0.97
C PHE A 26 19.93 1.90 -1.14
N GLY A 27 19.60 2.48 -2.30
CA GLY A 27 18.25 2.90 -2.65
C GLY A 27 17.28 1.73 -2.66
N VAL A 28 17.63 0.63 -3.34
CA VAL A 28 16.82 -0.60 -3.37
C VAL A 28 16.67 -1.20 -1.97
N TYR A 29 17.76 -1.27 -1.20
CA TYR A 29 17.72 -1.79 0.17
C TYR A 29 16.79 -0.97 1.08
N ARG A 30 16.89 0.37 1.03
CA ARG A 30 16.04 1.27 1.82
C ARG A 30 14.57 1.17 1.39
N TRP A 31 14.31 1.07 0.08
CA TRP A 31 12.98 0.86 -0.44
C TRP A 31 12.37 -0.45 0.07
N TYR A 32 13.12 -1.56 0.02
CA TYR A 32 12.68 -2.85 0.54
C TYR A 32 12.32 -2.81 2.03
N GLN A 33 13.16 -2.19 2.85
CA GLN A 33 12.89 -2.01 4.28
C GLN A 33 11.62 -1.19 4.53
N ASN A 34 11.41 -0.12 3.74
CA ASN A 34 10.22 0.72 3.87
C ASN A 34 8.96 -0.01 3.36
N GLN A 35 9.08 -0.84 2.33
CA GLN A 35 7.98 -1.66 1.82
C GLN A 35 7.44 -2.59 2.91
N ASN A 36 8.33 -3.32 3.60
CA ASN A 36 7.93 -4.24 4.66
C ASN A 36 7.22 -3.55 5.84
N ARG A 37 7.58 -2.30 6.14
CA ARG A 37 6.88 -1.50 7.16
C ARG A 37 5.50 -1.09 6.67
N GLN A 38 5.41 -0.59 5.44
CA GLN A 38 4.14 -0.17 4.84
C GLN A 38 3.17 -1.34 4.72
N ASP A 39 3.63 -2.54 4.38
CA ASP A 39 2.78 -3.73 4.27
C ASP A 39 2.12 -4.08 5.62
N LYS A 40 2.85 -3.94 6.74
CA LYS A 40 2.29 -4.12 8.09
C LYS A 40 1.25 -3.05 8.43
N ASP A 41 1.55 -1.79 8.12
CA ASP A 41 0.63 -0.69 8.37
C ASP A 41 -0.64 -0.83 7.51
N ILE A 42 -0.51 -1.26 6.25
CA ILE A 42 -1.64 -1.57 5.35
C ILE A 42 -2.45 -2.75 5.88
N ALA A 43 -1.81 -3.81 6.38
CA ALA A 43 -2.53 -4.95 6.97
C ALA A 43 -3.39 -4.50 8.16
N ARG A 44 -2.81 -3.71 9.07
CA ARG A 44 -3.56 -3.14 10.21
C ARG A 44 -4.69 -2.22 9.77
N LEU A 45 -4.46 -1.35 8.79
CA LEU A 45 -5.50 -0.48 8.24
C LEU A 45 -6.66 -1.29 7.61
N LYS A 46 -6.36 -2.41 6.96
CA LYS A 46 -7.39 -3.31 6.41
C LYS A 46 -8.24 -3.95 7.51
N GLU A 47 -7.61 -4.37 8.62
CA GLU A 47 -8.33 -4.89 9.79
C GLU A 47 -9.27 -3.82 10.39
N GLU A 48 -8.76 -2.60 10.62
CA GLU A 48 -9.54 -1.49 11.15
C GLU A 48 -10.69 -1.09 10.20
N MET A 49 -10.44 -1.05 8.88
CA MET A 49 -11.48 -0.76 7.88
C MET A 49 -12.56 -1.85 7.84
N THR A 50 -12.19 -3.11 8.06
CA THR A 50 -13.15 -4.23 8.13
C THR A 50 -14.11 -4.03 9.30
N LEU A 51 -13.62 -3.59 10.46
CA LEU A 51 -14.47 -3.23 11.60
C LEU A 51 -15.42 -2.06 11.27
N ILE A 52 -14.94 -1.04 10.55
CA ILE A 52 -15.77 0.09 10.12
C ILE A 52 -16.88 -0.37 9.16
N VAL A 53 -16.59 -1.31 8.26
CA VAL A 53 -17.59 -1.90 7.36
C VAL A 53 -18.70 -2.61 8.15
N TYR A 54 -18.34 -3.42 9.15
CA TYR A 54 -19.35 -4.06 10.02
C TYR A 54 -20.18 -3.06 10.81
N CYS A 55 -19.54 -2.03 11.37
CA CYS A 55 -20.24 -0.94 12.07
C CYS A 55 -21.21 -0.20 11.13
N SER A 56 -20.78 0.08 9.91
CA SER A 56 -21.61 0.74 8.89
C SER A 56 -22.80 -0.13 8.50
N SER A 57 -22.59 -1.43 8.32
CA SER A 57 -23.68 -2.39 8.06
C SER A 57 -24.72 -2.37 9.18
N ALA A 58 -24.30 -2.51 10.44
CA ALA A 58 -25.20 -2.48 11.60
C ALA A 58 -25.95 -1.15 11.73
N THR A 59 -25.30 -0.04 11.40
CA THR A 59 -25.92 1.29 11.41
C THR A 59 -26.99 1.39 10.33
N LEU A 60 -26.72 0.92 9.11
CA LEU A 60 -27.69 0.89 8.02
C LEU A 60 -28.89 0.00 8.36
N ASP A 61 -28.65 -1.16 8.98
CA ASP A 61 -29.72 -2.05 9.46
C ASP A 61 -30.62 -1.37 10.49
N GLY A 62 -30.03 -0.67 11.46
CA GLY A 62 -30.79 0.11 12.45
C GLY A 62 -31.60 1.24 11.81
N LEU A 63 -31.03 1.96 10.84
CA LEU A 63 -31.73 3.00 10.10
C LEU A 63 -32.90 2.44 9.26
N MET A 64 -32.76 1.24 8.70
CA MET A 64 -33.86 0.56 8.01
C MET A 64 -34.98 0.17 8.97
N GLN A 65 -34.65 -0.31 10.17
CA GLN A 65 -35.65 -0.62 11.21
C GLN A 65 -36.43 0.62 11.67
N LEU A 66 -35.80 1.80 11.64
CA LEU A 66 -36.44 3.08 11.93
C LEU A 66 -37.26 3.66 10.76
N GLY A 67 -37.29 2.98 9.60
CA GLY A 67 -38.10 3.37 8.44
C GLY A 67 -37.44 4.35 7.47
N ALA A 68 -36.11 4.48 7.47
CA ALA A 68 -35.38 5.33 6.54
C ALA A 68 -35.33 4.72 5.12
N ASN A 69 -36.42 4.77 4.36
CA ASN A 69 -36.63 3.87 3.21
C ASN A 69 -36.11 4.33 1.84
N HIS A 70 -35.59 5.55 1.69
CA HIS A 70 -35.17 6.03 0.36
C HIS A 70 -33.74 5.58 0.00
N THR A 71 -32.74 6.09 0.71
CA THR A 71 -31.33 5.91 0.33
C THR A 71 -30.66 4.77 1.10
N VAL A 72 -31.12 4.50 2.32
CA VAL A 72 -30.50 3.51 3.22
C VAL A 72 -30.60 2.08 2.68
N PRO A 73 -31.76 1.58 2.18
CA PRO A 73 -31.83 0.22 1.65
C PRO A 73 -30.96 0.03 0.41
N ILE A 74 -30.85 1.06 -0.43
CA ILE A 74 -29.99 1.05 -1.63
C ILE A 74 -28.52 0.98 -1.22
N ALA A 75 -28.11 1.74 -0.21
CA ALA A 75 -26.74 1.72 0.30
C ALA A 75 -26.41 0.36 0.94
N LYS A 76 -27.34 -0.20 1.71
CA LYS A 76 -27.21 -1.52 2.34
C LYS A 76 -27.08 -2.65 1.32
N ASP A 77 -27.95 -2.69 0.32
CA ASP A 77 -27.88 -3.69 -0.77
C ASP A 77 -26.54 -3.64 -1.51
N LYS A 78 -26.03 -2.43 -1.82
CA LYS A 78 -24.71 -2.28 -2.46
C LYS A 78 -23.57 -2.77 -1.56
N LEU A 79 -23.63 -2.44 -0.26
CA LEU A 79 -22.62 -2.86 0.71
C LEU A 79 -22.60 -4.39 0.83
N ASP A 80 -23.76 -5.02 0.95
CA ASP A 80 -23.87 -6.47 1.11
C ASP A 80 -23.41 -7.22 -0.15
N LYS A 81 -23.76 -6.73 -1.34
CA LYS A 81 -23.24 -7.27 -2.61
C LYS A 81 -21.72 -7.18 -2.68
N TYR A 82 -21.15 -6.04 -2.29
CA TYR A 82 -19.70 -5.87 -2.29
C TYR A 82 -19.01 -6.83 -1.31
N ILE A 83 -19.55 -6.98 -0.09
CA ILE A 83 -19.02 -7.91 0.92
C ILE A 83 -19.09 -9.35 0.40
N ASN A 84 -20.22 -9.75 -0.20
CA ASN A 84 -20.38 -11.11 -0.74
C ASN A 84 -19.39 -11.41 -1.88
N LEU A 85 -19.18 -10.46 -2.80
CA LEU A 85 -18.17 -10.60 -3.85
C LEU A 85 -16.76 -10.75 -3.27
N LYS A 86 -16.42 -9.95 -2.24
CA LYS A 86 -15.12 -10.04 -1.58
C LYS A 86 -14.93 -11.34 -0.78
N ALA A 87 -15.98 -11.90 -0.20
CA ALA A 87 -15.92 -13.20 0.45
C ALA A 87 -15.62 -14.32 -0.57
N HIS A 88 -16.27 -14.30 -1.74
CA HIS A 88 -15.99 -15.29 -2.80
C HIS A 88 -14.57 -15.19 -3.36
N GLU A 89 -14.03 -13.97 -3.55
CA GLU A 89 -12.62 -13.78 -3.95
C GLU A 89 -11.61 -14.32 -2.92
N GLN A 90 -12.01 -14.56 -1.67
CA GLN A 90 -11.16 -15.10 -0.60
C GLN A 90 -11.25 -16.63 -0.46
N GLU A 91 -12.29 -17.26 -1.00
CA GLU A 91 -12.51 -18.71 -0.92
C GLU A 91 -11.92 -19.48 -2.11
N GLU A 92 -11.60 -18.80 -3.23
CA GLU A 92 -10.85 -19.35 -4.39
C GLU A 92 -9.33 -19.22 -4.24
#